data_AF-A0AAD6HDX3-F1
#
_entry.id   AF-A0AAD6HDX3-F1
#
_cell.length_a   1.000
_cell.length_b   1.000
_cell.length_c   1.000
_cell.angle_alpha   90.00
_cell.angle_beta   90.00
_cell.angle_gamma   90.00
#
_symmetry.space_group_name_H-M   'P 1'
#
loop_
_entity.id
_entity.type
_entity.pdbx_description
1 polymer ?
#
loop_
_entity_poly.entity_id
_entity_poly.type
_entity_poly.pdbx_seq_one_letter_code
_entity_poly.pdbx_strand_id
1 'polypeptide(L)'
;MEQPPTPTLESYVLQIAGHEKLLGDGYKFTKTPLRAGVVNRILFYQGSFNPPHLGHLALIQHIYWNSGKDQNYLTAVVLPADQKILDEKQPPNHGQIIMTKEERASLWRGHDTINGFWIYTGSFKEWLAFFHQVRRAAGYDGFELEVSIMVGPDHLPDLQKYPALGKWGYTEWLFSDIARDYTDRSQVPEYEPFQPHVINCEKDEKTAEKVASFVTAGMRMVAPKSFDDMLQSGKTDSIFCVNYFYGRITGFNSDPNMKEQMVRDIVAKSKGTILEGLISRRLDNPDSLLRFIPKPTTESIPRISSSDIRKTIMTSPRDELETNLRGTALNPDLLAEILKKNYSEYLSPQ
;
A
#
# COMPACT_ATOMS: atom_id res chain seq x y z
N MET A 1 -25.51 0.67 29.07
CA MET A 1 -24.46 -0.31 28.74
C MET A 1 -23.71 0.25 27.54
N GLU A 2 -22.43 0.60 27.69
CA GLU A 2 -21.59 1.02 26.57
C GLU A 2 -21.42 -0.17 25.61
N GLN A 3 -21.48 0.10 24.30
CA GLN A 3 -21.13 -0.93 23.31
C GLN A 3 -19.64 -1.26 23.47
N PRO A 4 -19.26 -2.55 23.43
CA PRO A 4 -17.84 -2.92 23.47
C PRO A 4 -17.11 -2.28 22.28
N PRO A 5 -15.83 -1.91 22.46
CA PRO A 5 -15.04 -1.32 21.38
C PRO A 5 -14.95 -2.30 20.20
N THR A 6 -15.10 -1.77 18.99
CA THR A 6 -15.00 -2.57 17.76
C THR A 6 -13.61 -3.22 17.67
N PRO A 7 -13.52 -4.54 17.43
CA PRO A 7 -12.25 -5.24 17.29
C PRO A 7 -11.37 -4.63 16.19
N THR A 8 -10.06 -4.66 16.40
CA THR A 8 -9.05 -4.22 15.43
C THR A 8 -8.26 -5.43 14.93
N LEU A 9 -7.51 -5.28 13.84
CA LEU A 9 -6.62 -6.36 13.41
C LEU A 9 -5.58 -6.67 14.50
N GLU A 10 -5.07 -5.62 15.15
CA GLU A 10 -4.16 -5.71 16.30
C GLU A 10 -4.70 -6.63 17.39
N SER A 11 -5.97 -6.48 17.81
CA SER A 11 -6.52 -7.32 18.88
C SER A 11 -6.50 -8.81 18.54
N TYR A 12 -6.79 -9.19 17.30
CA TYR A 12 -6.71 -10.59 16.87
C TYR A 12 -5.28 -11.10 16.77
N VAL A 13 -4.37 -10.28 16.25
CA VAL A 13 -2.95 -10.62 16.15
C VAL A 13 -2.38 -10.87 17.55
N LEU A 14 -2.66 -9.98 18.50
CA LEU A 14 -2.21 -10.08 19.89
C LEU A 14 -2.78 -11.32 20.60
N GLN A 15 -4.06 -11.64 20.37
CA GLN A 15 -4.68 -12.84 20.92
C GLN A 15 -4.00 -14.13 20.46
N ILE A 16 -3.57 -14.19 19.20
CA ILE A 16 -3.04 -15.43 18.59
C ILE A 16 -1.53 -15.57 18.84
N ALA A 17 -0.77 -14.50 18.73
CA ALA A 17 0.69 -14.57 18.70
C ALA A 17 1.39 -13.99 19.94
N GLY A 18 0.70 -13.17 20.73
CA GLY A 18 1.33 -12.30 21.72
C GLY A 18 2.15 -11.17 21.06
N HIS A 19 2.56 -10.18 21.85
CA HIS A 19 3.25 -8.97 21.36
C HIS A 19 4.62 -9.26 20.70
N GLU A 20 5.39 -10.22 21.23
CA GLU A 20 6.83 -10.31 20.94
C GLU A 20 7.19 -11.24 19.77
N LYS A 21 6.38 -12.26 19.47
CA LYS A 21 6.82 -13.36 18.59
C LYS A 21 6.82 -13.04 17.09
N LEU A 22 6.03 -12.07 16.63
CA LEU A 22 5.77 -11.89 15.19
C LEU A 22 6.05 -10.48 14.64
N LEU A 23 6.08 -9.47 15.51
CA LEU A 23 6.09 -8.07 15.07
C LEU A 23 7.50 -7.44 15.08
N GLY A 24 8.41 -8.02 15.86
CA GLY A 24 9.73 -7.43 16.15
C GLY A 24 9.60 -6.12 16.94
N ASP A 25 10.75 -5.60 17.39
CA ASP A 25 10.78 -4.32 18.09
C ASP A 25 10.39 -3.17 17.15
N GLY A 26 9.58 -2.23 17.65
CA GLY A 26 9.27 -0.97 16.97
C GLY A 26 8.06 -0.97 16.03
N TYR A 27 7.36 -2.09 15.85
CA TYR A 27 6.14 -2.09 15.04
C TYR A 27 4.98 -1.36 15.72
N LYS A 28 4.32 -0.48 14.97
CA LYS A 28 3.10 0.23 15.41
C LYS A 28 1.93 -0.25 14.57
N PHE A 29 0.96 -0.91 15.19
CA PHE A 29 -0.28 -1.25 14.51
C PHE A 29 -1.03 0.01 14.09
N THR A 30 -1.63 -0.08 12.91
CA THR A 30 -2.77 0.76 12.59
C THR A 30 -3.93 0.32 13.48
N LYS A 31 -4.46 1.23 14.31
CA LYS A 31 -5.64 0.97 15.15
C LYS A 31 -6.94 1.01 14.34
N THR A 32 -6.89 0.62 13.06
CA THR A 32 -8.04 0.64 12.16
C THR A 32 -9.01 -0.46 12.58
N PRO A 33 -10.25 -0.12 12.98
CA PRO A 33 -11.25 -1.12 13.34
C PRO A 33 -11.67 -1.95 12.12
N LEU A 34 -11.99 -3.22 12.34
CA LEU A 34 -12.63 -4.03 11.32
C LEU A 34 -14.05 -3.52 11.06
N ARG A 35 -14.49 -3.59 9.81
CA ARG A 35 -15.82 -3.17 9.38
C ARG A 35 -16.67 -4.40 9.07
N ALA A 36 -17.84 -4.49 9.70
CA ALA A 36 -18.80 -5.56 9.43
C ALA A 36 -19.55 -5.32 8.10
N GLY A 37 -19.95 -6.39 7.42
CA GLY A 37 -20.69 -6.32 6.15
C GLY A 37 -19.85 -5.87 4.94
N VAL A 38 -18.53 -5.76 5.11
CA VAL A 38 -17.57 -5.53 4.04
C VAL A 38 -16.37 -6.46 4.24
N VAL A 39 -15.66 -6.73 3.15
CA VAL A 39 -14.38 -7.45 3.21
C VAL A 39 -13.32 -6.53 3.79
N ASN A 40 -12.61 -6.98 4.82
CA ASN A 40 -11.42 -6.32 5.35
C ASN A 40 -10.18 -6.94 4.69
N ARG A 41 -9.17 -6.14 4.33
CA ARG A 41 -8.03 -6.67 3.57
C ARG A 41 -6.68 -6.36 4.20
N ILE A 42 -5.74 -7.26 3.97
CA ILE A 42 -4.32 -7.05 4.20
C ILE A 42 -3.65 -7.02 2.82
N LEU A 43 -2.86 -5.99 2.55
CA LEU A 43 -2.03 -5.96 1.33
C LEU A 43 -0.74 -6.75 1.60
N PHE A 44 -0.42 -7.74 0.77
CA PHE A 44 0.74 -8.59 0.98
C PHE A 44 1.78 -8.37 -0.11
N TYR A 45 2.99 -7.96 0.28
CA TYR A 45 4.10 -7.68 -0.63
C TYR A 45 5.31 -8.56 -0.35
N GLN A 46 5.47 -9.59 -1.18
CA GLN A 46 6.64 -10.45 -1.13
C GLN A 46 7.69 -10.03 -2.15
N GLY A 47 8.96 -10.04 -1.76
CA GLY A 47 10.04 -9.68 -2.68
C GLY A 47 11.42 -10.08 -2.19
N SER A 48 12.36 -10.18 -3.12
CA SER A 48 13.77 -10.46 -2.79
C SER A 48 14.42 -9.29 -2.05
N PHE A 49 14.04 -8.04 -2.31
CA PHE A 49 14.51 -6.85 -1.58
C PHE A 49 16.02 -6.85 -1.27
N ASN A 50 16.88 -7.18 -2.24
CA ASN A 50 18.32 -7.38 -1.99
C ASN A 50 19.18 -6.35 -2.73
N PRO A 51 19.27 -5.08 -2.29
CA PRO A 51 18.56 -4.46 -1.16
C PRO A 51 17.19 -3.87 -1.55
N PRO A 52 16.32 -3.48 -0.58
CA PRO A 52 15.14 -2.68 -0.87
C PRO A 52 15.51 -1.26 -1.35
N HIS A 53 14.59 -0.62 -2.08
CA HIS A 53 14.82 0.66 -2.75
C HIS A 53 13.55 1.48 -2.86
N LEU A 54 13.68 2.76 -3.21
CA LEU A 54 12.54 3.69 -3.26
C LEU A 54 11.43 3.24 -4.23
N GLY A 55 11.77 2.56 -5.33
CA GLY A 55 10.76 1.96 -6.21
C GLY A 55 9.87 0.92 -5.53
N HIS A 56 10.40 0.13 -4.58
CA HIS A 56 9.59 -0.82 -3.81
C HIS A 56 8.64 -0.10 -2.84
N LEU A 57 9.15 0.93 -2.16
CA LEU A 57 8.35 1.76 -1.25
C LEU A 57 7.22 2.46 -2.00
N ALA A 58 7.56 3.11 -3.11
CA ALA A 58 6.60 3.78 -3.97
C ALA A 58 5.48 2.85 -4.44
N LEU A 59 5.83 1.63 -4.86
CA LEU A 59 4.85 0.66 -5.34
C LEU A 59 3.85 0.28 -4.25
N ILE A 60 4.32 -0.11 -3.06
CA ILE A 60 3.43 -0.52 -1.95
C ILE A 60 2.60 0.65 -1.44
N GLN A 61 3.19 1.84 -1.34
CA GLN A 61 2.51 3.06 -0.93
C GLN A 61 1.41 3.46 -1.92
N HIS A 62 1.75 3.49 -3.21
CA HIS A 62 0.80 3.82 -4.27
C HIS A 62 -0.38 2.86 -4.28
N ILE A 63 -0.13 1.55 -4.23
CA ILE A 63 -1.21 0.56 -4.23
C ILE A 63 -2.02 0.64 -2.94
N TYR A 64 -1.38 0.75 -1.78
CA TYR A 64 -2.09 0.82 -0.50
C TYR A 64 -3.04 2.03 -0.41
N TRP A 65 -2.63 3.20 -0.93
CA TRP A 65 -3.42 4.43 -0.85
C TRP A 65 -4.35 4.69 -2.04
N ASN A 66 -4.09 4.11 -3.22
CA ASN A 66 -4.82 4.43 -4.45
C ASN A 66 -5.60 3.27 -5.09
N SER A 67 -5.63 2.09 -4.45
CA SER A 67 -6.29 0.88 -5.00
C SER A 67 -7.82 0.88 -4.95
N GLY A 68 -8.42 1.92 -4.40
CA GLY A 68 -9.86 2.14 -4.36
C GLY A 68 -10.47 2.03 -2.96
N LYS A 69 -11.61 2.70 -2.76
CA LYS A 69 -12.31 2.69 -1.45
C LYS A 69 -12.91 1.31 -1.11
N ASP A 70 -13.15 0.48 -2.12
CA ASP A 70 -13.69 -0.88 -2.01
C ASP A 70 -12.71 -1.88 -1.38
N GLN A 71 -11.42 -1.55 -1.39
CA GLN A 71 -10.37 -2.45 -0.93
C GLN A 71 -10.31 -2.62 0.59
N ASN A 72 -10.61 -1.57 1.36
CA ASN A 72 -10.63 -1.63 2.83
C ASN A 72 -9.36 -2.23 3.46
N TYR A 73 -8.18 -1.78 3.01
CA TYR A 73 -6.91 -2.25 3.56
C TYR A 73 -6.71 -1.77 5.00
N LEU A 74 -6.49 -2.72 5.93
CA LEU A 74 -6.20 -2.45 7.33
C LEU A 74 -4.71 -2.14 7.54
N THR A 75 -3.84 -2.86 6.83
CA THR A 75 -2.37 -2.77 6.89
C THR A 75 -1.77 -3.39 5.62
N ALA A 76 -0.46 -3.22 5.44
CA ALA A 76 0.31 -3.96 4.46
C ALA A 76 1.38 -4.80 5.17
N VAL A 77 1.67 -5.98 4.63
CA VAL A 77 2.68 -6.91 5.15
C VAL A 77 3.77 -7.05 4.09
N VAL A 78 4.98 -6.68 4.44
CA VAL A 78 6.17 -6.87 3.60
C VAL A 78 6.88 -8.13 4.06
N LEU A 79 7.08 -9.07 3.14
CA LEU A 79 7.79 -10.31 3.38
C LEU A 79 9.05 -10.38 2.52
N PRO A 80 10.24 -10.12 3.07
CA PRO A 80 11.48 -10.48 2.41
C PRO A 80 11.51 -11.99 2.11
N ALA A 81 11.84 -12.37 0.89
CA ALA A 81 11.86 -13.76 0.45
C ALA A 81 12.92 -14.58 1.22
N ASP A 82 12.68 -15.87 1.44
CA ASP A 82 13.64 -16.76 2.10
C ASP A 82 14.91 -16.97 1.25
N GLN A 83 16.02 -17.37 1.90
CA GLN A 83 17.31 -17.56 1.24
C GLN A 83 17.25 -18.46 0.01
N LYS A 84 16.49 -19.57 0.09
CA LYS A 84 16.26 -20.49 -1.02
C LYS A 84 15.77 -19.80 -2.30
N ILE A 85 14.89 -18.79 -2.19
CA ILE A 85 14.39 -18.04 -3.35
C ILE A 85 15.49 -17.14 -3.92
N LEU A 86 16.38 -16.61 -3.08
CA LEU A 86 17.54 -15.85 -3.56
C LEU A 86 18.50 -16.77 -4.31
N ASP A 87 18.74 -17.98 -3.80
CA ASP A 87 19.64 -18.97 -4.40
C ASP A 87 19.13 -19.41 -5.80
N GLU A 88 17.82 -19.66 -5.94
CA GLU A 88 17.19 -20.04 -7.22
C GLU A 88 17.24 -18.91 -8.26
N LYS A 89 17.29 -17.65 -7.83
CA LYS A 89 17.38 -16.49 -8.73
C LYS A 89 18.81 -16.21 -9.22
N GLN A 90 19.80 -17.00 -8.82
CA GLN A 90 21.21 -16.69 -9.11
C GLN A 90 21.72 -17.30 -10.42
N PRO A 91 22.38 -16.50 -11.28
CA PRO A 91 23.31 -17.04 -12.26
C PRO A 91 24.62 -17.46 -11.56
N PRO A 92 25.26 -18.57 -11.97
CA PRO A 92 26.33 -19.25 -11.21
C PRO A 92 27.66 -18.48 -11.01
N ASN A 93 27.84 -17.25 -11.51
CA ASN A 93 29.19 -16.69 -11.75
C ASN A 93 29.47 -15.25 -11.27
N HIS A 94 28.78 -14.70 -10.27
CA HIS A 94 29.12 -13.36 -9.78
C HIS A 94 29.15 -13.28 -8.25
N GLY A 95 30.28 -12.79 -7.70
CA GLY A 95 30.43 -12.42 -6.30
C GLY A 95 29.49 -11.29 -5.91
N GLN A 96 28.23 -11.63 -5.67
CA GLN A 96 27.17 -10.69 -5.35
C GLN A 96 26.93 -10.62 -3.85
N ILE A 97 26.62 -9.40 -3.39
CA ILE A 97 26.13 -9.15 -2.05
C ILE A 97 24.76 -9.82 -1.89
N ILE A 98 24.70 -10.82 -1.01
CA ILE A 98 23.47 -11.51 -0.61
C ILE A 98 23.18 -11.13 0.84
N MET A 99 22.23 -10.22 1.02
CA MET A 99 21.81 -9.79 2.35
C MET A 99 20.92 -10.84 3.00
N THR A 100 21.17 -11.09 4.28
CA THR A 100 20.31 -11.92 5.12
C THR A 100 18.88 -11.36 5.15
N LYS A 101 17.92 -12.20 5.53
CA LYS A 101 16.51 -11.78 5.62
C LYS A 101 16.33 -10.66 6.65
N GLU A 102 17.06 -10.74 7.76
CA GLU A 102 17.07 -9.79 8.85
C GLU A 102 17.64 -8.44 8.43
N GLU A 103 18.75 -8.41 7.68
CA GLU A 103 19.31 -7.17 7.13
C GLU A 103 18.36 -6.52 6.11
N ARG A 104 17.72 -7.30 5.25
CA ARG A 104 16.71 -6.76 4.33
C ARG A 104 15.49 -6.21 5.08
N ALA A 105 15.08 -6.88 6.16
CA ALA A 105 13.99 -6.41 7.01
C ALA A 105 14.36 -5.14 7.80
N SER A 106 15.59 -5.03 8.30
CA SER A 106 16.04 -3.84 9.03
C SER A 106 16.06 -2.60 8.14
N LEU A 107 16.45 -2.74 6.87
CA LEU A 107 16.38 -1.66 5.88
C LEU A 107 14.95 -1.15 5.63
N TRP A 108 13.94 -2.02 5.73
CA TRP A 108 12.54 -1.60 5.71
C TRP A 108 12.14 -0.92 7.01
N ARG A 109 12.47 -1.51 8.18
CA ARG A 109 12.08 -0.98 9.50
C ARG A 109 12.70 0.38 9.81
N GLY A 110 13.91 0.63 9.31
CA GLY A 110 14.61 1.91 9.51
C GLY A 110 14.09 3.07 8.67
N HIS A 111 12.99 2.92 7.91
CA HIS A 111 12.43 3.99 7.10
C HIS A 111 11.14 4.55 7.72
N ASP A 112 11.16 5.83 8.11
CA ASP A 112 10.12 6.46 8.93
C ASP A 112 8.72 6.50 8.30
N THR A 113 8.63 6.45 6.97
CA THR A 113 7.34 6.57 6.24
C THR A 113 6.54 5.27 6.18
N ILE A 114 7.01 4.22 6.86
CA ILE A 114 6.44 2.86 6.82
C ILE A 114 5.52 2.62 8.03
N ASN A 115 5.16 3.68 8.76
CA ASN A 115 4.19 3.63 9.86
C ASN A 115 2.92 2.89 9.43
N GLY A 116 2.69 1.72 10.03
CA GLY A 116 1.53 0.88 9.76
C GLY A 116 1.73 -0.27 8.77
N PHE A 117 2.92 -0.46 8.18
CA PHE A 117 3.25 -1.68 7.44
C PHE A 117 4.10 -2.64 8.27
N TRP A 118 3.73 -3.91 8.23
CA TRP A 118 4.36 -4.96 9.00
C TRP A 118 5.46 -5.65 8.19
N ILE A 119 6.70 -5.52 8.67
CA ILE A 119 7.84 -6.23 8.10
C ILE A 119 7.97 -7.61 8.75
N TYR A 120 7.47 -8.65 8.07
CA TYR A 120 7.42 -10.02 8.56
C TYR A 120 8.69 -10.79 8.20
N THR A 121 9.39 -11.35 9.19
CA THR A 121 10.64 -12.12 9.00
C THR A 121 10.44 -13.63 9.08
N GLY A 122 9.26 -14.13 9.49
CA GLY A 122 8.93 -15.56 9.41
C GLY A 122 8.81 -16.04 7.97
N SER A 123 8.83 -17.35 7.75
CA SER A 123 8.64 -17.96 6.42
C SER A 123 7.24 -17.69 5.86
N PHE A 124 7.09 -17.81 4.55
CA PHE A 124 5.78 -17.71 3.89
C PHE A 124 4.76 -18.73 4.45
N LYS A 125 5.22 -19.94 4.78
CA LYS A 125 4.38 -20.99 5.36
C LYS A 125 3.87 -20.61 6.76
N GLU A 126 4.75 -20.05 7.60
CA GLU A 126 4.36 -19.57 8.92
C GLU A 126 3.39 -18.39 8.82
N TRP A 127 3.64 -17.45 7.89
CA TRP A 127 2.72 -16.36 7.60
C TRP A 127 1.32 -16.88 7.26
N LEU A 128 1.22 -17.84 6.34
CA LEU A 128 -0.07 -18.38 5.93
C LEU A 128 -0.80 -19.06 7.10
N ALA A 129 -0.10 -19.90 7.86
CA ALA A 129 -0.67 -20.58 9.02
C ALA A 129 -1.15 -19.59 10.08
N PHE A 130 -0.41 -18.51 10.30
CA PHE A 130 -0.78 -17.42 11.17
C PHE A 130 -2.02 -16.65 10.65
N PHE A 131 -2.00 -16.23 9.39
CA PHE A 131 -3.12 -15.51 8.78
C PHE A 131 -4.42 -16.32 8.82
N HIS A 132 -4.38 -17.63 8.59
CA HIS A 132 -5.57 -18.49 8.72
C HIS A 132 -6.14 -18.50 10.14
N GLN A 133 -5.31 -18.40 11.18
CA GLN A 133 -5.79 -18.30 12.55
C GLN A 133 -6.48 -16.95 12.78
N VAL A 134 -5.87 -15.85 12.33
CA VAL A 134 -6.45 -14.50 12.43
C VAL A 134 -7.78 -14.41 11.68
N ARG A 135 -7.81 -14.91 10.44
CA ARG A 135 -9.03 -14.94 9.61
C ARG A 135 -10.15 -15.72 10.27
N ARG A 136 -9.85 -16.89 10.85
CA ARG A 136 -10.88 -17.69 11.56
C ARG A 136 -11.40 -16.96 12.79
N ALA A 137 -10.52 -16.37 13.59
CA ALA A 137 -10.91 -15.60 14.77
C ALA A 137 -11.83 -14.42 14.41
N ALA A 138 -11.43 -13.60 13.43
CA ALA A 138 -12.25 -12.51 12.92
C ALA A 138 -13.60 -13.01 12.33
N GLY A 139 -13.57 -14.16 11.64
CA GLY A 139 -14.78 -14.80 11.09
C GLY A 139 -15.78 -15.26 12.16
N TYR A 140 -15.33 -15.74 13.32
CA TYR A 140 -16.22 -16.08 14.44
C TYR A 140 -16.98 -14.86 14.97
N ASP A 141 -16.38 -13.67 14.89
CA ASP A 141 -17.00 -12.41 15.28
C ASP A 141 -17.82 -11.75 14.14
N GLY A 142 -17.98 -12.45 13.01
CA GLY A 142 -18.78 -11.99 11.88
C GLY A 142 -18.05 -11.04 10.92
N PHE A 143 -16.72 -10.96 10.99
CA PHE A 143 -15.92 -10.17 10.06
C PHE A 143 -15.34 -11.03 8.94
N GLU A 144 -15.36 -10.49 7.72
CA GLU A 144 -14.68 -11.08 6.58
C GLU A 144 -13.28 -10.47 6.43
N LEU A 145 -12.26 -11.33 6.28
CA LEU A 145 -10.86 -10.92 6.16
C LEU A 145 -10.17 -11.67 5.01
N GLU A 146 -9.59 -10.92 4.08
CA GLU A 146 -8.89 -11.42 2.90
C GLU A 146 -7.48 -10.85 2.78
N VAL A 147 -6.68 -11.42 1.88
CA VAL A 147 -5.38 -10.89 1.49
C VAL A 147 -5.37 -10.62 -0.01
N SER A 148 -4.85 -9.45 -0.37
CA SER A 148 -4.52 -9.15 -1.76
C SER A 148 -3.01 -9.13 -1.95
N ILE A 149 -2.49 -9.73 -3.01
CA ILE A 149 -1.05 -9.81 -3.26
C ILE A 149 -0.62 -8.70 -4.20
N MET A 150 0.47 -8.03 -3.86
CA MET A 150 1.14 -7.13 -4.78
C MET A 150 2.22 -7.84 -5.58
N VAL A 151 2.23 -7.61 -6.90
CA VAL A 151 3.26 -8.11 -7.83
C VAL A 151 3.88 -7.00 -8.64
N GLY A 152 5.16 -7.17 -8.96
CA GLY A 152 5.83 -6.38 -9.98
C GLY A 152 5.28 -6.71 -11.37
N PRO A 153 5.19 -5.74 -12.29
CA PRO A 153 4.67 -5.97 -13.64
C PRO A 153 5.50 -7.00 -14.44
N ASP A 154 6.75 -7.23 -14.06
CA ASP A 154 7.64 -8.26 -14.64
C ASP A 154 7.19 -9.70 -14.33
N HIS A 155 6.32 -9.90 -13.35
CA HIS A 155 5.78 -11.22 -13.00
C HIS A 155 4.47 -11.55 -13.72
N LEU A 156 3.85 -10.59 -14.42
CA LEU A 156 2.55 -10.78 -15.07
C LEU A 156 2.54 -11.90 -16.13
N PRO A 157 3.57 -12.05 -17.00
CA PRO A 157 3.61 -13.15 -17.97
C PRO A 157 3.73 -14.55 -17.34
N ASP A 158 4.05 -14.60 -16.05
CA ASP A 158 4.35 -15.82 -15.30
C ASP A 158 3.31 -16.09 -14.20
N LEU A 159 2.17 -15.37 -14.16
CA LEU A 159 1.15 -15.52 -13.12
C LEU A 159 0.63 -16.96 -12.98
N GLN A 160 0.54 -17.70 -14.09
CA GLN A 160 0.17 -19.12 -14.15
C GLN A 160 1.13 -20.04 -13.38
N LYS A 161 2.37 -19.62 -13.13
CA LYS A 161 3.34 -20.37 -12.31
C LYS A 161 3.04 -20.24 -10.82
N TYR A 162 2.25 -19.25 -10.43
CA TYR A 162 1.84 -19.05 -9.06
C TYR A 162 0.55 -19.83 -8.80
N PRO A 163 0.41 -20.44 -7.62
CA PRO A 163 -0.79 -21.21 -7.29
C PRO A 163 -2.04 -20.33 -7.42
N ALA A 164 -3.10 -20.90 -8.00
CA ALA A 164 -4.37 -20.20 -8.20
C ALA A 164 -4.82 -19.48 -6.91
N LEU A 165 -5.26 -18.23 -7.08
CA LEU A 165 -5.96 -17.46 -6.05
C LEU A 165 -7.06 -18.34 -5.44
N GLY A 166 -7.14 -18.35 -4.11
CA GLY A 166 -8.03 -19.23 -3.33
C GLY A 166 -7.32 -20.26 -2.45
N LYS A 167 -6.30 -20.98 -2.94
CA LYS A 167 -5.61 -22.02 -2.12
C LYS A 167 -4.87 -21.48 -0.89
N TRP A 168 -4.54 -20.20 -0.94
CA TRP A 168 -3.76 -19.50 0.08
C TRP A 168 -4.53 -18.31 0.68
N GLY A 169 -5.85 -18.25 0.44
CA GLY A 169 -6.71 -17.17 0.93
C GLY A 169 -6.56 -15.83 0.18
N TYR A 170 -5.87 -15.83 -0.96
CA TYR A 170 -5.75 -14.67 -1.83
C TYR A 170 -6.92 -14.58 -2.80
N THR A 171 -7.44 -13.38 -2.99
CA THR A 171 -8.57 -13.12 -3.90
C THR A 171 -8.21 -12.16 -5.04
N GLU A 172 -7.10 -11.44 -4.92
CA GLU A 172 -6.71 -10.43 -5.90
C GLU A 172 -5.18 -10.26 -6.01
N TRP A 173 -4.70 -10.09 -7.24
CA TRP A 173 -3.37 -9.62 -7.58
C TRP A 173 -3.42 -8.14 -7.93
N LEU A 174 -2.52 -7.33 -7.38
CA LEU A 174 -2.40 -5.90 -7.65
C LEU A 174 -1.03 -5.56 -8.23
N PHE A 175 -1.03 -4.68 -9.22
CA PHE A 175 0.20 -4.13 -9.80
C PHE A 175 -0.01 -2.70 -10.28
N SER A 176 1.09 -1.99 -10.52
CA SER A 176 1.10 -0.60 -10.98
C SER A 176 2.32 -0.33 -11.84
N ASP A 177 2.22 0.70 -12.69
CA ASP A 177 3.30 1.21 -13.52
C ASP A 177 4.11 2.34 -12.84
N ILE A 178 3.86 2.60 -11.56
CA ILE A 178 4.52 3.66 -10.79
C ILE A 178 6.04 3.49 -10.68
N ALA A 179 6.52 2.25 -10.48
CA ALA A 179 7.94 1.96 -10.30
C ALA A 179 8.61 1.40 -11.58
N ARG A 180 7.82 0.82 -12.49
CA ARG A 180 8.28 0.22 -13.75
C ARG A 180 7.17 0.31 -14.78
N ASP A 181 7.51 0.67 -16.02
CA ASP A 181 6.51 0.69 -17.09
C ASP A 181 5.94 -0.70 -17.34
N TYR A 182 4.63 -0.72 -17.62
CA TYR A 182 3.95 -1.88 -18.17
C TYR A 182 3.11 -1.43 -19.36
N THR A 183 3.69 -1.57 -20.54
CA THR A 183 3.12 -1.06 -21.80
C THR A 183 2.21 -2.06 -22.50
N ASP A 184 2.38 -3.38 -22.27
CA ASP A 184 1.54 -4.40 -22.89
C ASP A 184 0.51 -4.99 -21.92
N ARG A 185 -0.61 -4.29 -21.78
CA ARG A 185 -1.76 -4.74 -21.00
C ARG A 185 -2.66 -5.71 -21.77
N SER A 186 -2.36 -5.99 -23.03
CA SER A 186 -3.29 -6.67 -23.93
C SER A 186 -3.26 -8.20 -23.80
N GLN A 187 -2.24 -8.77 -23.16
CA GLN A 187 -2.05 -10.21 -23.10
C GLN A 187 -1.46 -10.68 -21.75
N VAL A 188 -2.25 -10.58 -20.68
CA VAL A 188 -2.01 -11.47 -19.53
C VAL A 188 -2.67 -12.81 -19.87
N PRO A 189 -1.92 -13.90 -20.07
CA PRO A 189 -2.51 -15.19 -20.46
C PRO A 189 -3.53 -15.65 -19.42
N GLU A 190 -4.62 -16.28 -19.87
CA GLU A 190 -5.71 -16.78 -19.00
C GLU A 190 -6.56 -15.71 -18.31
N TYR A 191 -6.42 -14.44 -18.69
CA TYR A 191 -7.17 -13.32 -18.12
C TYR A 191 -7.99 -12.61 -19.20
N GLU A 192 -9.17 -12.11 -18.82
CA GLU A 192 -10.03 -11.29 -19.67
C GLU A 192 -9.35 -9.95 -20.04
N PRO A 193 -9.76 -9.28 -21.13
CA PRO A 193 -9.31 -7.93 -21.40
C PRO A 193 -9.64 -6.99 -20.23
N PHE A 194 -8.67 -6.17 -19.83
CA PHE A 194 -8.84 -5.19 -18.76
C PHE A 194 -10.05 -4.28 -19.00
N GLN A 195 -10.94 -4.24 -18.03
CA GLN A 195 -12.09 -3.35 -18.01
C GLN A 195 -11.85 -2.21 -17.01
N PRO A 196 -12.31 -0.98 -17.29
CA PRO A 196 -12.35 0.09 -16.31
C PRO A 196 -13.10 -0.35 -15.05
N HIS A 197 -12.44 -0.25 -13.88
CA HIS A 197 -13.15 -0.37 -12.61
C HIS A 197 -13.69 0.99 -12.22
N VAL A 198 -15.01 1.10 -12.22
CA VAL A 198 -15.73 2.31 -11.89
C VAL A 198 -16.56 2.04 -10.65
N ILE A 199 -16.24 2.70 -9.54
CA ILE A 199 -17.15 2.73 -8.40
C ILE A 199 -18.25 3.74 -8.71
N ASN A 200 -19.49 3.24 -8.80
CA ASN A 200 -20.66 4.10 -8.90
C ASN A 200 -20.83 4.85 -7.56
N CYS A 201 -20.49 6.14 -7.60
CA CYS A 201 -20.55 7.06 -6.47
C CYS A 201 -22.00 7.51 -6.14
N GLU A 202 -23.05 6.87 -6.65
CA GLU A 202 -24.46 7.17 -6.28
C GLU A 202 -24.72 7.08 -4.76
N LYS A 203 -23.97 6.26 -4.02
CA LYS A 203 -23.98 6.29 -2.53
C LYS A 203 -23.30 7.54 -1.94
N ASP A 204 -22.36 8.13 -2.66
CA ASP A 204 -21.69 9.38 -2.28
C ASP A 204 -22.61 10.59 -2.47
N GLU A 205 -23.62 10.56 -3.37
CA GLU A 205 -24.63 11.62 -3.50
C GLU A 205 -25.44 11.81 -2.19
N LYS A 206 -26.03 10.71 -1.67
CA LYS A 206 -26.76 10.74 -0.39
C LYS A 206 -25.86 11.08 0.79
N THR A 207 -24.58 10.74 0.71
CA THR A 207 -23.59 11.07 1.74
C THR A 207 -23.20 12.54 1.67
N ALA A 208 -23.02 13.09 0.46
CA ALA A 208 -22.77 14.51 0.20
C ALA A 208 -23.94 15.37 0.67
N GLU A 209 -25.19 14.96 0.45
CA GLU A 209 -26.38 15.64 0.97
C GLU A 209 -26.41 15.69 2.49
N LYS A 210 -26.05 14.59 3.16
CA LYS A 210 -25.97 14.52 4.63
C LYS A 210 -24.87 15.41 5.18
N VAL A 211 -23.68 15.37 4.58
CA VAL A 211 -22.54 16.20 4.97
C VAL A 211 -22.85 17.67 4.75
N ALA A 212 -23.40 18.05 3.59
CA ALA A 212 -23.83 19.41 3.31
C ALA A 212 -24.83 19.90 4.36
N SER A 213 -25.86 19.09 4.66
CA SER A 213 -26.87 19.42 5.68
C SER A 213 -26.29 19.63 7.08
N PHE A 214 -25.33 18.78 7.48
CA PHE A 214 -24.65 18.87 8.77
C PHE A 214 -23.80 20.14 8.88
N VAL A 215 -23.07 20.50 7.81
CA VAL A 215 -22.23 21.72 7.79
C VAL A 215 -23.06 22.99 7.83
N THR A 216 -24.16 23.05 7.06
CA THR A 216 -25.04 24.24 7.05
C THR A 216 -25.77 24.44 8.38
N ALA A 217 -26.13 23.35 9.06
CA ALA A 217 -26.90 23.39 10.31
C ALA A 217 -26.02 23.46 11.57
N GLY A 218 -24.94 22.68 11.65
CA GLY A 218 -24.20 22.45 12.89
C GLY A 218 -23.07 23.45 13.17
N MET A 219 -22.15 23.66 12.22
CA MET A 219 -20.94 24.45 12.49
C MET A 219 -21.21 25.95 12.66
N ARG A 220 -22.22 26.47 11.97
CA ARG A 220 -22.64 27.88 12.10
C ARG A 220 -23.18 28.21 13.50
N MET A 221 -23.69 27.21 14.22
CA MET A 221 -24.23 27.40 15.57
C MET A 221 -23.17 27.29 16.67
N VAL A 222 -22.11 26.50 16.47
CA VAL A 222 -21.23 26.08 17.57
C VAL A 222 -19.90 26.85 17.62
N ALA A 223 -19.34 27.27 16.48
CA ALA A 223 -18.03 27.93 16.44
C ALA A 223 -17.88 28.93 15.28
N PRO A 224 -18.65 30.04 15.27
CA PRO A 224 -18.70 30.97 14.13
C PRO A 224 -17.35 31.66 13.84
N LYS A 225 -16.56 32.02 14.86
CA LYS A 225 -15.24 32.66 14.65
C LYS A 225 -14.19 31.73 14.07
N SER A 226 -14.11 30.47 14.54
CA SER A 226 -13.18 29.50 13.96
C SER A 226 -13.57 29.13 12.53
N PHE A 227 -14.86 29.19 12.22
CA PHE A 227 -15.37 29.09 10.86
C PHE A 227 -14.93 30.31 10.02
N ASP A 228 -15.05 31.54 10.55
CA ASP A 228 -14.63 32.77 9.87
C ASP A 228 -13.10 32.88 9.67
N ASP A 229 -12.29 32.45 10.63
CA ASP A 229 -10.81 32.46 10.56
C ASP A 229 -10.29 31.41 9.56
N MET A 230 -10.95 30.25 9.50
CA MET A 230 -10.69 29.21 8.52
C MET A 230 -10.98 29.69 7.09
N LEU A 231 -12.04 30.49 6.90
CA LEU A 231 -12.42 31.06 5.60
C LEU A 231 -11.38 32.04 5.03
N GLN A 232 -10.54 32.67 5.87
CA GLN A 232 -9.59 33.71 5.44
C GLN A 232 -8.19 33.19 5.03
N SER A 233 -7.83 31.94 5.36
CA SER A 233 -6.42 31.48 5.33
C SER A 233 -5.89 30.85 4.04
N GLY A 234 -6.75 30.54 3.05
CA GLY A 234 -6.38 30.38 1.64
C GLY A 234 -5.40 29.24 1.21
N LYS A 235 -4.92 28.36 2.09
CA LYS A 235 -4.02 27.24 1.72
C LYS A 235 -4.80 25.95 1.49
N THR A 236 -4.58 25.27 0.34
CA THR A 236 -4.33 23.80 0.23
C THR A 236 -4.29 23.25 -1.20
N ASP A 237 -3.28 22.40 -1.42
CA ASP A 237 -3.06 21.51 -2.57
C ASP A 237 -3.46 20.06 -2.22
N SER A 238 -3.50 19.23 -3.27
CA SER A 238 -4.29 18.01 -3.49
C SER A 238 -3.96 16.74 -2.68
N ILE A 239 -4.99 15.86 -2.65
CA ILE A 239 -5.04 14.41 -2.33
C ILE A 239 -5.50 14.08 -0.91
N PHE A 240 -6.81 14.24 -0.68
CA PHE A 240 -7.47 13.84 0.57
C PHE A 240 -9.01 13.95 0.45
N CYS A 241 -9.63 13.31 -0.54
CA CYS A 241 -11.01 13.56 -0.96
C CYS A 241 -12.14 13.15 0.02
N VAL A 242 -11.87 12.87 1.31
CA VAL A 242 -12.94 12.73 2.33
C VAL A 242 -12.54 13.31 3.69
N ASN A 243 -11.30 13.12 4.13
CA ASN A 243 -10.83 13.67 5.42
C ASN A 243 -10.37 15.14 5.34
N TYR A 244 -10.53 15.79 4.18
CA TYR A 244 -10.08 17.17 3.92
C TYR A 244 -11.11 17.89 3.03
N PHE A 245 -12.39 17.72 3.35
CA PHE A 245 -13.45 18.66 2.93
C PHE A 245 -13.44 19.94 3.80
N TYR A 246 -12.26 20.31 4.28
CA TYR A 246 -11.96 21.52 5.06
C TYR A 246 -10.93 22.32 4.27
N GLY A 247 -11.38 23.31 3.52
CA GLY A 247 -10.51 24.22 2.79
C GLY A 247 -11.00 24.50 1.37
N ARG A 248 -11.35 25.77 1.13
CA ARG A 248 -11.70 26.41 -0.15
C ARG A 248 -13.09 26.15 -0.74
N ILE A 249 -14.07 26.93 -0.24
CA ILE A 249 -14.98 27.68 -1.11
C ILE A 249 -15.02 29.11 -0.58
N THR A 250 -14.57 30.07 -1.38
CA THR A 250 -14.54 31.50 -1.04
C THR A 250 -15.91 32.15 -1.28
N GLY A 251 -16.43 32.79 -0.23
CA GLY A 251 -17.38 33.90 -0.31
C GLY A 251 -18.86 33.52 -0.43
N PHE A 252 -19.68 34.33 0.25
CA PHE A 252 -21.11 34.59 0.03
C PHE A 252 -22.14 34.04 1.04
N ASN A 253 -23.15 34.91 1.20
CA ASN A 253 -24.26 34.89 2.15
C ASN A 253 -25.23 33.73 1.91
N SER A 254 -25.98 33.40 2.96
CA SER A 254 -26.96 32.33 3.08
C SER A 254 -28.06 32.32 2.00
N ASP A 255 -27.74 31.72 0.86
CA ASP A 255 -28.69 31.38 -0.21
C ASP A 255 -29.09 29.88 -0.07
N PRO A 256 -30.39 29.52 -0.02
CA PRO A 256 -30.87 28.14 -0.14
C PRO A 256 -30.31 27.37 -1.35
N ASN A 257 -29.96 28.05 -2.44
CA ASN A 257 -29.31 27.46 -3.61
C ASN A 257 -27.87 26.98 -3.33
N MET A 258 -27.26 27.39 -2.21
CA MET A 258 -25.89 27.01 -1.84
C MET A 258 -25.77 25.54 -1.44
N LYS A 259 -26.79 24.98 -0.78
CA LYS A 259 -26.83 23.54 -0.47
C LYS A 259 -26.90 22.73 -1.75
N GLU A 260 -27.77 23.14 -2.68
CA GLU A 260 -27.87 22.51 -4.00
C GLU A 260 -26.58 22.71 -4.81
N GLN A 261 -25.93 23.87 -4.75
CA GLN A 261 -24.67 24.10 -5.44
C GLN A 261 -23.52 23.29 -4.84
N MET A 262 -23.42 23.17 -3.52
CA MET A 262 -22.43 22.29 -2.87
C MET A 262 -22.66 20.82 -3.23
N VAL A 263 -23.91 20.36 -3.19
CA VAL A 263 -24.25 19.00 -3.65
C VAL A 263 -23.89 18.86 -5.13
N ARG A 264 -24.26 19.82 -5.99
CA ARG A 264 -23.90 19.80 -7.42
C ARG A 264 -22.40 19.85 -7.66
N ASP A 265 -21.60 20.56 -6.86
CA ASP A 265 -20.15 20.67 -7.01
C ASP A 265 -19.43 19.42 -6.48
N ILE A 266 -19.88 18.85 -5.37
CA ILE A 266 -19.43 17.55 -4.87
C ILE A 266 -19.76 16.48 -5.91
N VAL A 267 -21.00 16.50 -6.41
CA VAL A 267 -21.50 15.63 -7.46
C VAL A 267 -20.78 15.87 -8.77
N ALA A 268 -20.45 17.11 -9.17
CA ALA A 268 -19.72 17.40 -10.40
C ALA A 268 -18.26 16.95 -10.30
N LYS A 269 -17.64 17.08 -9.12
CA LYS A 269 -16.29 16.56 -8.83
C LYS A 269 -16.27 15.03 -8.68
N SER A 270 -17.38 14.42 -8.24
CA SER A 270 -17.56 12.95 -8.18
C SER A 270 -18.22 12.35 -9.43
N LYS A 271 -18.70 13.19 -10.36
CA LYS A 271 -19.19 12.83 -11.71
C LYS A 271 -18.04 12.57 -12.67
N GLY A 272 -16.80 12.81 -12.24
CA GLY A 272 -15.69 12.08 -12.80
C GLY A 272 -15.83 10.62 -12.36
N THR A 273 -16.04 9.72 -13.32
CA THR A 273 -15.65 8.33 -13.16
C THR A 273 -14.23 8.32 -12.60
N ILE A 274 -14.08 8.08 -11.29
CA ILE A 274 -12.75 7.85 -10.73
C ILE A 274 -12.37 6.48 -11.23
N LEU A 275 -11.52 6.45 -12.26
CA LEU A 275 -10.84 5.24 -12.67
C LEU A 275 -9.88 4.87 -11.54
N GLU A 276 -10.36 4.07 -10.58
CA GLU A 276 -9.52 3.56 -9.49
C GLU A 276 -8.51 2.54 -10.02
N GLY A 277 -8.79 1.96 -11.19
CA GLY A 277 -7.89 1.04 -11.85
C GLY A 277 -8.54 0.35 -13.03
N LEU A 278 -7.84 -0.64 -13.55
CA LEU A 278 -8.39 -1.61 -14.50
C LEU A 278 -8.45 -2.97 -13.81
N ILE A 279 -9.53 -3.71 -14.02
CA ILE A 279 -9.67 -5.07 -13.52
C ILE A 279 -9.72 -6.04 -14.70
N SER A 280 -9.08 -7.17 -14.52
CA SER A 280 -9.21 -8.35 -15.36
C SER A 280 -9.53 -9.56 -14.49
N ARG A 281 -10.39 -10.45 -14.98
CA ARG A 281 -10.76 -11.69 -14.30
C ARG A 281 -10.06 -12.86 -14.95
N ARG A 282 -9.68 -13.85 -14.15
CA ARG A 282 -9.13 -15.09 -14.69
C ARG A 282 -10.24 -15.91 -15.34
N LEU A 283 -9.96 -16.47 -16.53
CA LEU A 283 -10.94 -17.20 -17.35
C LEU A 283 -11.40 -18.51 -16.69
N ASP A 284 -10.52 -19.19 -15.94
CA ASP A 284 -10.82 -20.45 -15.26
C ASP A 284 -11.35 -20.26 -13.82
N ASN A 285 -11.22 -19.06 -13.27
CA ASN A 285 -11.66 -18.70 -11.93
C ASN A 285 -12.03 -17.20 -11.87
N PRO A 286 -13.30 -16.82 -12.15
CA PRO A 286 -13.72 -15.43 -12.21
C PRO A 286 -13.61 -14.65 -10.88
N ASP A 287 -13.47 -15.36 -9.76
CA ASP A 287 -13.23 -14.78 -8.42
C ASP A 287 -11.76 -14.37 -8.23
N SER A 288 -10.86 -14.87 -9.09
CA SER A 288 -9.45 -14.50 -9.15
C SER A 288 -9.28 -13.21 -9.95
N LEU A 289 -9.06 -12.10 -9.25
CA LEU A 289 -8.93 -10.79 -9.85
C LEU A 289 -7.47 -10.39 -10.09
N LEU A 290 -7.25 -9.69 -11.20
CA LEU A 290 -6.04 -8.95 -11.48
C LEU A 290 -6.40 -7.47 -11.60
N ARG A 291 -5.83 -6.63 -10.73
CA ARG A 291 -6.10 -5.20 -10.67
C ARG A 291 -4.84 -4.39 -10.99
N PHE A 292 -5.00 -3.50 -11.94
CA PHE A 292 -4.00 -2.50 -12.31
C PHE A 292 -4.35 -1.15 -11.70
N ILE A 293 -3.43 -0.57 -10.93
CA ILE A 293 -3.55 0.78 -10.37
C ILE A 293 -2.64 1.73 -11.16
N PRO A 294 -3.17 2.63 -12.00
CA PRO A 294 -2.34 3.54 -12.78
C PRO A 294 -1.56 4.49 -11.89
N LYS A 295 -0.32 4.81 -12.26
CA LYS A 295 0.43 5.91 -11.64
C LYS A 295 -0.26 7.26 -11.87
N PRO A 296 -0.14 8.22 -10.94
CA PRO A 296 -0.59 9.59 -11.17
C PRO A 296 0.18 10.23 -12.33
N THR A 297 -0.47 11.08 -13.12
CA THR A 297 0.17 11.75 -14.27
C THR A 297 1.30 12.71 -13.89
N THR A 298 1.37 13.11 -12.62
CA THR A 298 2.31 14.09 -12.09
C THR A 298 3.50 13.48 -11.35
N GLU A 299 3.48 12.16 -11.07
CA GLU A 299 4.54 11.52 -10.29
C GLU A 299 5.57 10.84 -11.19
N SER A 300 6.82 11.31 -11.09
CA SER A 300 7.98 10.65 -11.66
C SER A 300 8.79 10.03 -10.54
N ILE A 301 8.83 8.71 -10.51
CA ILE A 301 9.66 7.97 -9.55
C ILE A 301 10.88 7.42 -10.29
N PRO A 302 12.09 7.58 -9.73
CA PRO A 302 13.29 7.02 -10.32
C PRO A 302 13.13 5.53 -10.63
N ARG A 303 13.40 5.15 -11.88
CA ARG A 303 13.43 3.74 -12.29
C ARG A 303 14.71 3.11 -11.77
N ILE A 304 14.58 2.43 -10.65
CA ILE A 304 15.72 1.84 -9.95
C ILE A 304 15.40 0.39 -9.69
N SER A 305 16.37 -0.48 -9.95
CA SER A 305 16.34 -1.87 -9.54
C SER A 305 17.38 -2.13 -8.44
N SER A 306 17.18 -3.19 -7.65
CA SER A 306 18.22 -3.68 -6.74
C SER A 306 19.53 -4.00 -7.46
N SER A 307 19.47 -4.39 -8.74
CA SER A 307 20.66 -4.64 -9.55
C SER A 307 21.46 -3.36 -9.82
N ASP A 308 20.77 -2.22 -10.02
CA ASP A 308 21.45 -0.93 -10.20
C ASP A 308 22.11 -0.48 -8.90
N ILE A 309 21.45 -0.68 -7.76
CA ILE A 309 22.04 -0.41 -6.45
C ILE A 309 23.27 -1.30 -6.21
N ARG A 310 23.21 -2.60 -6.51
CA ARG A 310 24.39 -3.48 -6.38
C ARG A 310 25.54 -3.03 -7.28
N LYS A 311 25.27 -2.53 -8.50
CA LYS A 311 26.31 -1.91 -9.33
C LYS A 311 26.91 -0.68 -8.65
N THR A 312 26.07 0.23 -8.14
CA THR A 312 26.54 1.40 -7.39
C THR A 312 27.43 1.00 -6.21
N ILE A 313 27.06 -0.04 -5.46
CA ILE A 313 27.86 -0.52 -4.32
C ILE A 313 29.25 -0.99 -4.78
N MET A 314 29.32 -1.77 -5.88
CA MET A 314 30.59 -2.31 -6.39
C MET A 314 31.50 -1.21 -6.99
N THR A 315 30.94 -0.10 -7.48
CA THR A 315 31.70 0.96 -8.15
C THR A 315 31.96 2.19 -7.28
N SER A 316 31.30 2.32 -6.13
CA SER A 316 31.46 3.49 -5.27
C SER A 316 32.66 3.34 -4.32
N PRO A 317 33.45 4.41 -4.13
CA PRO A 317 34.40 4.48 -3.02
C PRO A 317 33.70 4.27 -1.67
N ARG A 318 34.41 3.66 -0.72
CA ARG A 318 33.84 3.28 0.59
C ARG A 318 33.31 4.48 1.40
N ASP A 319 33.96 5.62 1.29
CA ASP A 319 33.61 6.88 1.95
C ASP A 319 32.47 7.63 1.24
N GLU A 320 32.29 7.43 -0.06
CA GLU A 320 31.19 8.02 -0.85
C GLU A 320 29.93 7.15 -0.93
N LEU A 321 30.01 5.90 -0.46
CA LEU A 321 28.95 4.90 -0.62
C LEU A 321 27.57 5.37 -0.16
N GLU A 322 27.49 6.02 1.00
CA GLU A 322 26.23 6.56 1.52
C GLU A 322 25.65 7.61 0.58
N THR A 323 26.46 8.59 0.17
CA THR A 323 26.08 9.65 -0.76
C THR A 323 25.58 9.08 -2.08
N ASN A 324 26.24 8.06 -2.63
CA ASN A 324 25.88 7.45 -3.90
C ASN A 324 24.60 6.59 -3.81
N LEU A 325 24.23 6.14 -2.61
CA LEU A 325 23.00 5.40 -2.35
C LEU A 325 21.80 6.34 -2.07
N ARG A 326 22.03 7.61 -1.75
CA ARG A 326 20.95 8.59 -1.50
C ARG A 326 20.08 8.76 -2.75
N GLY A 327 18.77 8.80 -2.55
CA GLY A 327 17.79 8.87 -3.63
C GLY A 327 17.56 7.57 -4.39
N THR A 328 18.20 6.46 -3.98
CA THR A 328 18.02 5.15 -4.62
C THR A 328 17.65 4.05 -3.62
N ALA A 329 18.48 3.84 -2.61
CA ALA A 329 18.25 2.86 -1.56
C ALA A 329 17.12 3.30 -0.62
N LEU A 330 16.42 2.34 -0.02
CA LEU A 330 15.37 2.63 0.93
C LEU A 330 15.93 3.31 2.19
N ASN A 331 17.00 2.77 2.76
CA ASN A 331 17.72 3.37 3.88
C ASN A 331 19.22 3.40 3.52
N PRO A 332 19.72 4.49 2.91
CA PRO A 332 21.09 4.54 2.41
C PRO A 332 22.13 4.47 3.53
N ASP A 333 21.87 5.12 4.66
CA ASP A 333 22.80 5.22 5.79
C ASP A 333 22.98 3.84 6.45
N LEU A 334 21.87 3.17 6.78
CA LEU A 334 21.90 1.81 7.35
C LEU A 334 22.44 0.78 6.35
N LEU A 335 22.13 0.93 5.05
CA LEU A 335 22.70 0.05 4.02
C LEU A 335 24.22 0.20 3.95
N ALA A 336 24.73 1.43 3.94
CA ALA A 336 26.16 1.68 3.94
C ALA A 336 26.84 1.11 5.21
N GLU A 337 26.21 1.21 6.37
CA GLU A 337 26.70 0.61 7.62
C GLU A 337 26.80 -0.92 7.51
N ILE A 338 25.72 -1.59 7.09
CA ILE A 338 25.68 -3.05 6.91
C ILE A 338 26.77 -3.49 5.92
N LEU A 339 26.90 -2.80 4.80
CA LEU A 339 27.90 -3.11 3.77
C LEU A 339 29.33 -2.96 4.29
N LYS A 340 29.63 -1.86 5.01
CA LYS A 340 30.95 -1.61 5.59
C LYS A 340 31.32 -2.65 6.65
N LYS A 341 30.33 -3.22 7.34
CA LYS A 341 30.52 -4.17 8.45
C LYS A 341 30.60 -5.62 7.97
N ASN A 342 29.68 -6.02 7.09
CA ASN A 342 29.45 -7.43 6.76
C ASN A 342 29.87 -7.80 5.32
N TYR A 343 30.17 -6.82 4.46
CA TYR A 343 30.43 -7.01 3.04
C TYR A 343 31.60 -6.17 2.53
N SER A 344 32.57 -5.91 3.40
CA SER A 344 33.67 -4.97 3.13
C SER A 344 34.57 -5.39 1.95
N GLU A 345 34.64 -6.68 1.67
CA GLU A 345 35.38 -7.31 0.57
C GLU A 345 34.79 -6.99 -0.81
N TYR A 346 33.54 -6.54 -0.87
CA TYR A 346 32.85 -6.17 -2.11
C TYR A 346 32.91 -4.67 -2.42
N LEU A 347 33.50 -3.87 -1.54
CA LEU A 347 33.60 -2.42 -1.69
C LEU A 347 34.90 -2.05 -2.43
N SER A 348 34.84 -1.03 -3.28
CA SER A 348 36.04 -0.51 -3.95
C SER A 348 37.07 -0.07 -2.90
N PRO A 349 38.37 -0.42 -3.07
CA PRO A 349 39.45 0.18 -2.30
C PRO A 349 39.45 1.71 -2.43
N GLN A 350 40.06 2.37 -1.44
CA GLN A 350 40.34 3.81 -1.45
C GLN A 350 41.32 4.21 -2.54
#